data_AF-A0A6A6W397-F1
#
_entry.id   AF-A0A6A6W397-F1
#
_cell.length_a   1.000
_cell.length_b   1.000
_cell.length_c   1.000
_cell.angle_alpha   90.00
_cell.angle_beta   90.00
_cell.angle_gamma   90.00
#
_symmetry.space_group_name_H-M   'P 1'
#
loop_
_entity.id
_entity.type
_entity.pdbx_description
1 polymer ?
#
loop_
_entity_poly.entity_id
_entity_poly.type
_entity_poly.pdbx_seq_one_letter_code
_entity_poly.pdbx_strand_id
1 'polypeptide(L)'
;MAELSAIKLNAESQILLERPLLGVPYELSRKKFATARREVDREQSFLTKTLSSASTTSDPVSALDTLISRMANLKRKLEVLQAEETELQEQSKARIEHLRALERIPTVMDVKYDEWSRTRLNRLLVDYMLRSGYVESARQLAAEKGIEKLVDVGSMVECLRIEKSLKEGRTAEALAWCAEHGKDLKKLNIHLVFELRLSQYIMLVREGKLNEALMHAKKHFYTPPNEKYRAVVMKAAAMLVLRQDVQVEPYLTWYSPERNHDIAAMFVETHHTIFGLPKRPLLHIALSAGLSALKTPACHSKHTSSSGNASSAASTLCPICSKELHELARNVPYAHHTKSHVDPDPVVLPHGRIYGREFLRQANEKLGTEKGMVRDPTELDKLCREEDVKKVFIS
;
A
#
# COMPACT_ATOMS: atom_id res chain seq x y z
N MET A 1 -10.42 -25.22 35.00
CA MET A 1 -9.42 -25.16 33.93
C MET A 1 -10.16 -25.15 32.61
N ALA A 2 -10.39 -23.95 32.04
CA ALA A 2 -10.98 -23.85 30.71
C ALA A 2 -9.90 -24.21 29.71
N GLU A 3 -10.10 -25.27 28.93
CA GLU A 3 -9.28 -25.52 27.75
C GLU A 3 -9.36 -24.26 26.87
N LEU A 4 -8.25 -23.53 26.75
CA LEU A 4 -8.04 -22.60 25.66
C LEU A 4 -8.10 -23.44 24.38
N SER A 5 -9.30 -23.64 23.84
CA SER A 5 -9.48 -24.30 22.54
C SER A 5 -8.65 -23.49 21.55
N ALA A 6 -7.48 -24.01 21.17
CA ALA A 6 -6.55 -23.29 20.33
C ALA A 6 -7.30 -22.83 19.08
N ILE A 7 -7.36 -21.52 18.86
CA ILE A 7 -8.11 -20.96 17.74
C ILE A 7 -7.48 -21.53 16.47
N LYS A 8 -8.23 -22.37 15.76
CA LYS A 8 -7.80 -22.98 14.50
C LYS A 8 -7.51 -21.86 13.52
N LEU A 9 -6.33 -21.91 12.91
CA LEU A 9 -5.93 -20.90 11.93
C LEU A 9 -6.78 -21.07 10.66
N ASN A 10 -7.46 -20.02 10.23
CA ASN A 10 -8.09 -19.97 8.92
C ASN A 10 -7.05 -19.48 7.90
N ALA A 11 -6.34 -20.42 7.26
CA ALA A 11 -5.31 -20.11 6.28
C ALA A 11 -5.89 -19.45 5.02
N GLU A 12 -7.07 -19.89 4.55
CA GLU A 12 -7.69 -19.37 3.33
C GLU A 12 -8.03 -17.88 3.43
N SER A 13 -8.61 -17.45 4.55
CA SER A 13 -8.97 -16.04 4.75
C SER A 13 -7.73 -15.13 4.81
N GLN A 14 -6.63 -15.62 5.40
CA GLN A 14 -5.36 -14.90 5.43
C GLN A 14 -4.72 -14.84 4.03
N ILE A 15 -4.75 -15.92 3.25
CA ILE A 15 -4.24 -15.94 1.87
C ILE A 15 -5.00 -14.93 0.99
N LEU A 16 -6.31 -14.77 1.18
CA LEU A 16 -7.10 -13.76 0.46
C LEU A 16 -6.59 -12.33 0.72
N LEU A 17 -6.22 -12.01 1.96
CA LEU A 17 -5.64 -10.72 2.31
C LEU A 17 -4.24 -10.51 1.70
N GLU A 18 -3.54 -11.61 1.43
CA GLU A 18 -2.18 -11.60 0.87
C GLU A 18 -2.11 -11.70 -0.65
N ARG A 19 -3.25 -11.73 -1.34
CA ARG A 19 -3.30 -11.75 -2.82
C ARG A 19 -2.38 -10.71 -3.49
N PRO A 20 -2.25 -9.45 -3.01
CA PRO A 20 -1.36 -8.47 -3.63
C PRO A 20 0.12 -8.88 -3.65
N LEU A 21 0.55 -9.78 -2.76
CA LEU A 21 1.92 -10.29 -2.68
C LEU A 21 2.38 -10.89 -4.01
N LEU A 22 1.49 -11.52 -4.77
CA LEU A 22 1.84 -12.18 -6.03
C LEU A 22 1.72 -11.26 -7.25
N GLY A 23 1.12 -10.08 -7.10
CA GLY A 23 0.75 -9.22 -8.22
C GLY A 23 1.93 -8.68 -9.02
N VAL A 24 2.88 -8.02 -8.35
CA VAL A 24 4.03 -7.38 -8.99
C VAL A 24 4.91 -8.38 -9.78
N PRO A 25 5.43 -9.47 -9.18
CA PRO A 25 6.33 -10.38 -9.89
C PRO A 25 5.62 -11.09 -11.05
N TYR A 26 4.33 -11.41 -10.90
CA TYR A 26 3.53 -11.99 -11.97
C TYR A 26 3.41 -11.02 -13.17
N GLU A 27 3.05 -9.76 -12.92
CA GLU A 27 2.87 -8.76 -13.97
C GLU A 27 4.20 -8.41 -14.66
N LEU A 28 5.30 -8.33 -13.91
CA LEU A 28 6.63 -8.14 -14.47
C LEU A 28 7.06 -9.34 -15.32
N SER A 29 6.89 -10.57 -14.82
CA SER A 29 7.22 -11.79 -15.56
C SER A 29 6.43 -11.88 -16.87
N ARG A 30 5.11 -11.60 -16.84
CA ARG A 30 4.27 -11.58 -18.05
C ARG A 30 4.80 -10.58 -19.10
N LYS A 31 5.24 -9.39 -18.66
CA LYS A 31 5.77 -8.35 -19.56
C LYS A 31 7.13 -8.74 -20.13
N LYS A 32 8.02 -9.30 -19.31
CA LYS A 32 9.35 -9.76 -19.75
C LYS A 32 9.20 -10.90 -20.77
N PHE A 33 8.34 -11.89 -20.50
CA PHE A 33 8.02 -12.95 -21.45
C PHE A 33 7.46 -12.39 -22.78
N ALA A 34 6.52 -11.45 -22.71
CA ALA A 34 5.96 -10.83 -23.92
C ALA A 34 7.00 -10.00 -24.70
N THR A 35 8.03 -9.49 -24.04
CA THR A 35 9.14 -8.74 -24.66
C THR A 35 10.14 -9.69 -25.31
N ALA A 36 10.55 -10.74 -24.60
CA ALA A 36 11.40 -11.79 -25.13
C ALA A 36 10.80 -12.40 -26.40
N ARG A 37 9.51 -12.77 -26.36
CA ARG A 37 8.79 -13.29 -27.53
C ARG A 37 8.81 -12.31 -28.71
N ARG A 38 8.56 -11.01 -28.47
CA ARG A 38 8.60 -10.00 -29.54
C ARG A 38 9.97 -9.85 -30.18
N GLU A 39 11.04 -9.87 -29.39
CA GLU A 39 12.40 -9.78 -29.91
C GLU A 39 12.73 -11.02 -30.75
N VAL A 40 12.35 -12.22 -30.31
CA VAL A 40 12.50 -13.47 -31.07
C VAL A 40 11.70 -13.42 -32.37
N ASP A 41 10.41 -13.09 -32.32
CA ASP A 41 9.53 -13.04 -33.49
C ASP A 41 10.03 -12.00 -34.53
N ARG A 42 10.55 -10.86 -34.06
CA ARG A 42 11.12 -9.80 -34.91
C ARG A 42 12.35 -10.30 -35.67
N GLU A 43 13.29 -10.91 -34.97
CA GLU A 43 14.52 -11.39 -35.60
C GLU A 43 14.28 -12.63 -36.46
N GLN A 44 13.36 -13.53 -36.07
CA GLN A 44 12.92 -14.65 -36.91
C GLN A 44 12.32 -14.15 -38.23
N SER A 45 11.48 -13.12 -38.18
CA SER A 45 10.90 -12.50 -39.38
C SER A 45 11.96 -11.85 -40.27
N PHE A 46 12.98 -11.23 -39.68
CA PHE A 46 14.10 -10.64 -40.41
C PHE A 46 14.96 -11.72 -41.07
N LEU A 47 15.36 -12.75 -40.32
CA LEU A 47 16.17 -13.87 -40.80
C LEU A 47 15.54 -14.54 -42.03
N THR A 48 14.25 -14.89 -41.95
CA THR A 48 13.55 -15.56 -43.06
C THR A 48 13.55 -14.69 -44.32
N LYS A 49 13.35 -13.38 -44.17
CA LYS A 49 13.37 -12.43 -45.30
C LYS A 49 14.76 -12.28 -45.91
N THR A 50 15.78 -12.09 -45.08
CA THR A 50 17.17 -11.92 -45.55
C THR A 50 17.69 -13.21 -46.18
N LEU A 51 17.39 -14.38 -45.60
CA LEU A 51 17.82 -15.66 -46.16
C LEU A 51 17.15 -15.95 -47.52
N SER A 52 15.87 -15.58 -47.68
CA SER A 52 15.15 -15.73 -48.95
C SER A 52 15.69 -14.82 -50.06
N SER A 53 16.30 -13.68 -49.70
CA SER A 53 16.86 -12.71 -50.65
C SER A 53 18.38 -12.86 -50.86
N ALA A 54 19.09 -13.52 -49.94
CA ALA A 54 20.52 -13.78 -50.06
C ALA A 54 20.88 -14.68 -51.26
N SER A 55 19.93 -15.47 -51.75
CA SER A 55 20.08 -16.32 -52.95
C SER A 55 20.28 -15.52 -54.24
N THR A 56 19.92 -14.23 -54.26
CA THR A 56 19.93 -13.37 -55.46
C THR A 56 20.85 -12.16 -55.33
N THR A 57 21.54 -11.98 -54.19
CA THR A 57 22.42 -10.84 -53.94
C THR A 57 23.83 -11.03 -54.49
N SER A 58 24.43 -9.95 -55.01
CA SER A 58 25.81 -9.94 -55.54
C SER A 58 26.89 -10.04 -54.46
N ASP A 59 26.55 -9.81 -53.19
CA ASP A 59 27.47 -9.93 -52.05
C ASP A 59 26.83 -10.72 -50.89
N PRO A 60 26.87 -12.06 -50.94
CA PRO A 60 26.28 -12.92 -49.92
C PRO A 60 27.06 -12.90 -48.60
N VAL A 61 28.33 -12.49 -48.60
CA VAL A 61 29.18 -12.50 -47.41
C VAL A 61 28.79 -11.37 -46.46
N SER A 62 28.58 -10.15 -46.96
CA SER A 62 28.12 -9.03 -46.12
C SER A 62 26.69 -9.24 -45.56
N ALA A 63 25.84 -9.95 -46.29
CA ALA A 63 24.53 -10.38 -45.80
C ALA A 63 24.67 -11.36 -44.62
N LEU A 64 25.57 -12.35 -44.71
CA LEU A 64 25.86 -13.29 -43.61
C LEU A 64 26.45 -12.57 -42.39
N ASP A 65 27.38 -11.63 -42.57
CA ASP A 65 27.94 -10.84 -41.47
C ASP A 65 26.86 -10.02 -40.74
N THR A 66 25.91 -9.45 -41.50
CA THR A 66 24.76 -8.75 -40.95
C THR A 66 23.88 -9.69 -40.12
N LEU A 67 23.62 -10.92 -40.60
CA LEU A 67 22.85 -11.93 -39.86
C LEU A 67 23.56 -12.34 -38.56
N ILE A 68 24.87 -12.60 -38.62
CA ILE A 68 25.69 -12.96 -37.46
C ILE A 68 25.63 -11.84 -36.40
N SER A 69 25.80 -10.58 -36.82
CA SER A 69 25.76 -9.44 -35.90
C SER A 69 24.41 -9.31 -35.19
N ARG A 70 23.29 -9.53 -35.89
CA ARG A 70 21.94 -9.49 -35.31
C ARG A 70 21.66 -10.66 -34.38
N MET A 71 22.11 -11.87 -34.73
CA MET A 71 22.00 -13.04 -33.86
C MET A 71 22.81 -12.88 -32.57
N ALA A 72 24.02 -12.33 -32.66
CA ALA A 72 24.83 -12.00 -31.49
C ALA A 72 24.12 -10.95 -30.60
N ASN A 73 23.51 -9.93 -31.19
CA ASN A 73 22.74 -8.92 -30.46
C ASN A 73 21.47 -9.50 -29.83
N LEU A 74 20.76 -10.38 -30.51
CA LEU A 74 19.60 -11.09 -29.97
C LEU A 74 20.01 -11.95 -28.77
N LYS A 75 21.08 -12.74 -28.90
CA LYS A 75 21.62 -13.56 -27.82
C LYS A 75 21.89 -12.72 -26.57
N ARG A 76 22.64 -11.62 -26.71
CA ARG A 76 22.94 -10.70 -25.59
C ARG A 76 21.68 -10.15 -24.93
N LYS A 77 20.67 -9.76 -25.73
CA LYS A 77 19.39 -9.27 -25.20
C LYS A 77 18.62 -10.35 -24.44
N LEU A 78 18.57 -11.57 -24.97
CA LEU A 78 17.89 -12.69 -24.35
C LEU A 78 18.57 -13.14 -23.05
N GLU A 79 19.90 -13.08 -22.99
CA GLU A 79 20.66 -13.36 -21.75
C GLU A 79 20.28 -12.38 -20.63
N VAL A 80 20.14 -11.08 -20.94
CA VAL A 80 19.68 -10.07 -19.96
C VAL A 80 18.24 -10.36 -19.53
N LEU A 81 17.33 -10.62 -20.47
CA LEU A 81 15.93 -10.92 -20.15
C LEU A 81 15.79 -12.21 -19.33
N GLN A 82 16.61 -13.22 -19.62
CA GLN A 82 16.62 -14.49 -18.89
C GLN A 82 17.10 -14.30 -17.44
N ALA A 83 18.13 -13.48 -17.21
CA ALA A 83 18.60 -13.16 -15.87
C ALA A 83 17.51 -12.47 -15.04
N GLU A 84 16.84 -11.45 -15.62
CA GLU A 84 15.72 -10.76 -14.98
C GLU A 84 14.53 -11.71 -14.72
N GLU A 85 14.19 -12.60 -15.66
CA GLU A 85 13.12 -13.58 -15.50
C GLU A 85 13.43 -14.60 -14.40
N THR A 86 14.69 -15.04 -14.31
CA THR A 86 15.15 -15.95 -13.25
C THR A 86 14.97 -15.30 -11.87
N GLU A 87 15.34 -14.03 -11.73
CA GLU A 87 15.13 -13.28 -10.48
C GLU A 87 13.64 -13.19 -10.12
N LEU A 88 12.77 -12.85 -11.08
CA LEU A 88 11.31 -12.78 -10.87
C LEU A 88 10.71 -14.15 -10.51
N GLN A 89 11.24 -15.23 -11.08
CA GLN A 89 10.82 -16.59 -10.76
C GLN A 89 11.23 -16.98 -9.34
N GLU A 90 12.44 -16.62 -8.91
CA GLU A 90 12.89 -16.84 -7.53
C GLU A 90 12.03 -16.05 -6.52
N GLN A 91 11.72 -14.79 -6.82
CA GLN A 91 10.80 -13.98 -6.00
C GLN A 91 9.41 -14.62 -5.93
N SER A 92 8.86 -15.05 -7.07
CA SER A 92 7.56 -15.73 -7.13
C SER A 92 7.55 -17.02 -6.30
N LYS A 93 8.62 -17.83 -6.42
CA LYS A 93 8.78 -19.08 -5.67
C LYS A 93 8.84 -18.82 -4.16
N ALA A 94 9.67 -17.86 -3.72
CA ALA A 94 9.79 -17.49 -2.31
C ALA A 94 8.45 -17.03 -1.72
N ARG A 95 7.68 -16.25 -2.47
CA ARG A 95 6.36 -15.76 -2.04
C ARG A 95 5.33 -16.89 -1.96
N ILE A 96 5.30 -17.79 -2.94
CA ILE A 96 4.41 -18.97 -2.91
C ILE A 96 4.77 -19.88 -1.73
N GLU A 97 6.06 -20.11 -1.47
CA GLU A 97 6.52 -20.89 -0.32
C GLU A 97 6.13 -20.24 1.01
N HIS A 98 6.28 -18.92 1.13
CA HIS A 98 5.84 -18.17 2.31
C HIS A 98 4.33 -18.28 2.55
N LEU A 99 3.49 -18.26 1.49
CA LEU A 99 2.05 -18.46 1.61
C LEU A 99 1.67 -19.91 1.94
N ARG A 100 2.32 -20.89 1.29
CA ARG A 100 2.11 -22.32 1.57
C ARG A 100 2.53 -22.71 2.98
N ALA A 101 3.47 -22.00 3.60
CA ALA A 101 3.84 -22.23 4.99
C ALA A 101 2.64 -22.06 5.93
N LEU A 102 1.70 -21.16 5.59
CA LEU A 102 0.52 -20.90 6.40
C LEU A 102 -0.45 -22.10 6.45
N GLU A 103 -0.59 -22.84 5.35
CA GLU A 103 -1.42 -24.05 5.28
C GLU A 103 -0.91 -25.16 6.19
N ARG A 104 0.39 -25.14 6.51
CA ARG A 104 1.04 -26.14 7.38
C ARG A 104 0.93 -25.81 8.86
N ILE A 105 0.43 -24.61 9.21
CA ILE A 105 0.34 -24.13 10.59
C ILE A 105 -1.09 -24.40 11.11
N PRO A 106 -1.27 -25.25 12.14
CA PRO A 106 -2.59 -25.67 12.58
C PRO A 106 -3.31 -24.62 13.44
N THR A 107 -2.57 -23.85 14.26
CA THR A 107 -3.15 -22.95 15.26
C THR A 107 -2.41 -21.62 15.32
N VAL A 108 -3.12 -20.58 15.75
CA VAL A 108 -2.57 -19.22 15.93
C VAL A 108 -1.54 -19.15 17.07
N MET A 109 -1.55 -20.12 18.00
CA MET A 109 -0.62 -20.17 19.14
C MET A 109 0.71 -20.88 18.81
N ASP A 110 0.88 -21.36 17.58
CA ASP A 110 2.12 -22.00 17.15
C ASP A 110 3.26 -20.97 17.02
N VAL A 111 4.47 -21.32 17.46
CA VAL A 111 5.68 -20.48 17.30
C VAL A 111 5.92 -20.16 15.81
N LYS A 112 5.61 -21.11 14.92
CA LYS A 112 5.71 -20.91 13.47
C LYS A 112 4.77 -19.82 12.97
N TYR A 113 3.61 -19.65 13.61
CA TYR A 113 2.70 -18.56 13.28
C TYR A 113 3.29 -17.20 13.67
N ASP A 114 3.93 -17.11 14.84
CA ASP A 114 4.58 -15.87 15.29
C ASP A 114 5.71 -15.45 14.32
N GLU A 115 6.57 -16.38 13.92
CA GLU A 115 7.64 -16.14 12.94
C GLU A 115 7.09 -15.69 11.58
N TRP A 116 6.05 -16.38 11.10
CA TRP A 116 5.37 -16.02 9.85
C TRP A 116 4.73 -14.62 9.94
N SER A 117 4.06 -14.33 11.05
CA SER A 117 3.40 -13.05 11.32
C SER A 117 4.41 -11.90 11.41
N ARG A 118 5.58 -12.12 12.03
CA ARG A 118 6.69 -11.14 12.03
C ARG A 118 7.20 -10.86 10.63
N THR A 119 7.40 -11.89 9.82
CA THR A 119 7.82 -11.76 8.42
C THR A 119 6.80 -10.95 7.62
N ARG A 120 5.50 -11.26 7.80
CA ARG A 120 4.40 -10.50 7.24
C ARG A 120 4.44 -9.04 7.65
N LEU A 121 4.58 -8.75 8.95
CA LEU A 121 4.66 -7.38 9.46
C LEU A 121 5.83 -6.60 8.85
N ASN A 122 7.03 -7.20 8.82
CA ASN A 122 8.21 -6.56 8.21
C ASN A 122 7.95 -6.21 6.74
N ARG A 123 7.31 -7.10 5.97
CA ARG A 123 6.92 -6.81 4.58
C ARG A 123 5.92 -5.66 4.49
N LEU A 124 4.90 -5.63 5.36
CA LEU A 124 3.92 -4.54 5.37
C LEU A 124 4.55 -3.19 5.74
N LEU A 125 5.54 -3.20 6.64
CA LEU A 125 6.33 -2.02 7.00
C LEU A 125 7.19 -1.56 5.81
N VAL A 126 7.86 -2.47 5.10
CA VAL A 126 8.62 -2.14 3.89
C VAL A 126 7.72 -1.49 2.82
N ASP A 127 6.54 -2.07 2.54
CA ASP A 127 5.57 -1.48 1.60
C ASP A 127 5.12 -0.08 2.05
N TYR A 128 4.81 0.09 3.33
CA TYR A 128 4.44 1.40 3.89
C TYR A 128 5.57 2.43 3.78
N MET A 129 6.80 2.04 4.12
CA MET A 129 7.98 2.89 4.03
C MET A 129 8.23 3.35 2.59
N LEU A 130 8.15 2.43 1.63
CA LEU A 130 8.28 2.75 0.20
C LEU A 130 7.19 3.73 -0.24
N ARG A 131 5.92 3.48 0.09
CA ARG A 131 4.81 4.41 -0.22
C ARG A 131 4.95 5.79 0.43
N SER A 132 5.65 5.86 1.56
CA SER A 132 5.93 7.12 2.28
C SER A 132 7.23 7.81 1.83
N GLY A 133 7.97 7.21 0.88
CA GLY A 133 9.23 7.76 0.36
C GLY A 133 10.49 7.38 1.16
N TYR A 134 10.39 6.56 2.21
CA TYR A 134 11.52 6.11 3.04
C TYR A 134 12.27 4.92 2.40
N VAL A 135 12.85 5.15 1.22
CA VAL A 135 13.46 4.09 0.40
C VAL A 135 14.65 3.42 1.08
N GLU A 136 15.57 4.19 1.66
CA GLU A 136 16.78 3.64 2.28
C GLU A 136 16.47 2.80 3.52
N SER A 137 15.56 3.27 4.37
CA SER A 137 15.10 2.52 5.54
C SER A 137 14.37 1.24 5.14
N ALA A 138 13.58 1.28 4.06
CA ALA A 138 12.92 0.09 3.50
C ALA A 138 13.94 -0.94 3.00
N ARG A 139 15.00 -0.51 2.30
CA ARG A 139 16.10 -1.38 1.84
C ARG A 139 16.84 -2.01 3.02
N GLN A 140 17.17 -1.21 4.03
CA GLN A 140 17.89 -1.68 5.21
C GLN A 140 17.06 -2.72 5.99
N LEU A 141 15.77 -2.46 6.21
CA LEU A 141 14.88 -3.40 6.88
C LEU A 141 14.72 -4.71 6.09
N ALA A 142 14.60 -4.61 4.76
CA ALA A 142 14.50 -5.80 3.92
C ALA A 142 15.76 -6.67 4.00
N ALA A 143 16.94 -6.05 3.98
CA ALA A 143 18.23 -6.74 4.07
C ALA A 143 18.48 -7.36 5.44
N GLU A 144 18.25 -6.61 6.52
CA GLU A 144 18.45 -7.08 7.89
C GLU A 144 17.56 -8.28 8.22
N LYS A 145 16.34 -8.32 7.67
CA LYS A 145 15.37 -9.40 7.91
C LYS A 145 15.41 -10.50 6.85
N GLY A 146 16.24 -10.39 5.81
CA GLY A 146 16.35 -11.39 4.73
C GLY A 146 15.05 -11.57 3.93
N ILE A 147 14.27 -10.50 3.75
CA ILE A 147 12.96 -10.53 3.08
C ILE A 147 12.96 -9.88 1.70
N GLU A 148 14.14 -9.65 1.09
CA GLU A 148 14.29 -8.94 -0.18
C GLU A 148 13.49 -9.59 -1.31
N LYS A 149 13.39 -10.92 -1.33
CA LYS A 149 12.60 -11.67 -2.33
C LYS A 149 11.07 -11.52 -2.13
N LEU A 150 10.64 -11.06 -0.96
CA LEU A 150 9.23 -10.90 -0.58
C LEU A 150 8.71 -9.47 -0.77
N VAL A 151 9.58 -8.52 -1.12
CA VAL A 151 9.24 -7.09 -1.24
C VAL A 151 9.58 -6.56 -2.65
N ASP A 152 8.84 -5.54 -3.09
CA ASP A 152 8.93 -5.00 -4.45
C ASP A 152 9.68 -3.65 -4.52
N VAL A 153 10.90 -3.60 -3.95
CA VAL A 153 11.66 -2.34 -3.83
C VAL A 153 11.89 -1.68 -5.19
N GLY A 154 12.33 -2.42 -6.20
CA GLY A 154 12.66 -1.87 -7.52
C GLY A 154 11.46 -1.20 -8.21
N SER A 155 10.31 -1.89 -8.26
CA SER A 155 9.07 -1.36 -8.86
C SER A 155 8.54 -0.13 -8.13
N MET A 156 8.62 -0.13 -6.79
CA MET A 156 8.18 1.02 -6.00
C MET A 156 9.11 2.22 -6.14
N VAL A 157 10.43 2.01 -6.23
CA VAL A 157 11.39 3.09 -6.46
C VAL A 157 11.20 3.74 -7.82
N GLU A 158 10.93 2.96 -8.86
CA GLU A 158 10.57 3.49 -10.17
C GLU A 158 9.29 4.33 -10.11
N CYS A 159 8.26 3.82 -9.41
CA CYS A 159 7.00 4.54 -9.21
C CYS A 159 7.22 5.91 -8.53
N LEU A 160 7.97 5.95 -7.43
CA LEU A 160 8.32 7.19 -6.72
C LEU A 160 9.12 8.16 -7.58
N ARG A 161 10.05 7.65 -8.40
CA ARG A 161 10.84 8.49 -9.31
C ARG A 161 9.94 9.19 -10.32
N ILE A 162 9.03 8.43 -10.94
CA ILE A 162 8.07 8.98 -11.91
C ILE A 162 7.09 9.95 -11.23
N GLU A 163 6.58 9.60 -10.04
CA GLU A 163 5.71 10.48 -9.26
C GLU A 163 6.38 11.82 -8.96
N LYS A 164 7.65 11.81 -8.51
CA LYS A 164 8.43 13.03 -8.27
C LYS A 164 8.61 13.84 -9.55
N SER A 165 8.98 13.18 -10.65
CA SER A 165 9.13 13.81 -11.98
C SER A 165 7.82 14.52 -12.40
N LEU A 166 6.67 13.87 -12.16
CA LEU A 166 5.36 14.42 -12.47
C LEU A 166 4.98 15.62 -11.60
N LYS A 167 5.27 15.59 -10.29
CA LYS A 167 5.04 16.74 -9.40
C LYS A 167 5.83 17.98 -9.84
N GLU A 168 7.02 17.77 -10.41
CA GLU A 168 7.86 18.81 -11.00
C GLU A 168 7.44 19.21 -12.44
N GLY A 169 6.36 18.63 -12.97
CA GLY A 169 5.85 18.90 -14.32
C GLY A 169 6.57 18.16 -15.46
N ARG A 170 7.52 17.27 -15.13
CA ARG A 170 8.27 16.49 -16.12
C ARG A 170 7.48 15.22 -16.48
N THR A 171 7.01 15.15 -17.72
CA THR A 171 6.09 14.08 -18.18
C THR A 171 6.77 12.97 -18.98
N ALA A 172 8.06 13.11 -19.31
CA ALA A 172 8.76 12.20 -20.23
C ALA A 172 8.84 10.76 -19.70
N GLU A 173 9.20 10.58 -18.43
CA GLU A 173 9.31 9.26 -17.80
C GLU A 173 7.95 8.57 -17.70
N ALA A 174 6.90 9.31 -17.30
CA ALA A 174 5.55 8.77 -17.23
C ALA A 174 5.01 8.36 -18.61
N LEU A 175 5.32 9.11 -19.67
CA LEU A 175 4.94 8.75 -21.03
C LEU A 175 5.68 7.51 -21.54
N ALA A 176 6.96 7.35 -21.20
CA ALA A 176 7.71 6.13 -21.51
C ALA A 176 7.08 4.92 -20.80
N TRP A 177 6.78 5.06 -19.50
CA TRP A 177 6.07 4.03 -18.73
C TRP A 177 4.71 3.71 -19.34
N CYS A 178 3.92 4.72 -19.75
CA CYS A 178 2.64 4.48 -20.42
C CYS A 178 2.77 3.76 -21.77
N ALA A 179 3.87 3.96 -22.51
CA ALA A 179 4.11 3.27 -23.76
C ALA A 179 4.33 1.76 -23.53
N GLU A 180 5.07 1.41 -22.47
CA GLU A 180 5.29 0.02 -22.05
C GLU A 180 3.99 -0.65 -21.58
N HIS A 181 3.12 0.13 -20.93
CA HIS A 181 1.88 -0.33 -20.31
C HIS A 181 0.62 -0.09 -21.16
N GLY A 182 0.78 0.32 -22.42
CA GLY A 182 -0.32 0.85 -23.23
C GLY A 182 -1.48 -0.12 -23.47
N LYS A 183 -1.22 -1.44 -23.49
CA LYS A 183 -2.28 -2.46 -23.62
C LYS A 183 -3.14 -2.54 -22.36
N ASP A 184 -2.50 -2.50 -21.20
CA ASP A 184 -3.18 -2.57 -19.90
C ASP A 184 -4.00 -1.28 -19.66
N LEU A 185 -3.44 -0.13 -20.00
CA LEU A 185 -4.15 1.16 -19.93
C LEU A 185 -5.43 1.18 -20.78
N LYS A 186 -5.37 0.63 -22.00
CA LYS A 186 -6.56 0.50 -22.87
C LYS A 186 -7.59 -0.45 -22.28
N LYS A 187 -7.16 -1.60 -21.75
CA LYS A 187 -8.06 -2.59 -21.13
C LYS A 187 -8.77 -2.02 -19.90
N LEU A 188 -8.07 -1.23 -19.10
CA LEU A 188 -8.62 -0.59 -17.90
C LEU A 188 -9.37 0.72 -18.21
N ASN A 189 -9.43 1.13 -19.47
CA ASN A 189 -10.02 2.40 -19.91
C ASN A 189 -9.44 3.63 -19.18
N ILE A 190 -8.13 3.61 -18.90
CA ILE A 190 -7.42 4.69 -18.21
C ILE A 190 -6.79 5.61 -19.25
N HIS A 191 -7.11 6.91 -19.19
CA HIS A 191 -6.66 7.91 -20.16
C HIS A 191 -5.50 8.78 -19.67
N LEU A 192 -4.60 8.21 -18.85
CA LEU A 192 -3.44 8.91 -18.30
C LEU A 192 -2.55 9.56 -19.38
N VAL A 193 -2.37 8.87 -20.52
CA VAL A 193 -1.62 9.42 -21.66
C VAL A 193 -2.21 10.74 -22.13
N PHE A 194 -3.54 10.86 -22.17
CA PHE A 194 -4.19 12.10 -22.59
C PHE A 194 -3.91 13.24 -21.60
N GLU A 195 -4.04 12.98 -20.29
CA GLU A 195 -3.78 13.99 -19.24
C GLU A 195 -2.32 14.48 -19.24
N LEU A 196 -1.36 13.57 -19.49
CA LEU A 196 0.05 13.91 -19.64
C LEU A 196 0.30 14.78 -20.87
N ARG A 197 -0.32 14.45 -22.01
CA ARG A 197 -0.22 15.25 -23.24
C ARG A 197 -0.90 16.60 -23.09
N LEU A 198 -2.04 16.66 -22.41
CA LEU A 198 -2.70 17.92 -22.08
C LEU A 198 -1.80 18.81 -21.22
N SER A 199 -1.08 18.24 -20.26
CA SER A 199 -0.15 19.01 -19.43
C SER A 199 1.05 19.54 -20.21
N GLN A 200 1.62 18.74 -21.11
CA GLN A 200 2.64 19.23 -22.06
C GLN A 200 2.12 20.38 -22.92
N TYR A 201 0.90 20.27 -23.43
CA TYR A 201 0.26 21.32 -24.22
C TYR A 201 0.09 22.60 -23.40
N ILE A 202 -0.46 22.50 -22.18
CA ILE A 202 -0.63 23.65 -21.27
C ILE A 202 0.71 24.33 -20.98
N MET A 203 1.79 23.56 -20.78
CA MET A 203 3.13 24.11 -20.59
C MET A 203 3.63 24.88 -21.81
N LEU A 204 3.44 24.36 -23.03
CA LEU A 204 3.81 25.07 -24.26
C LEU A 204 3.04 26.39 -24.43
N VAL A 205 1.74 26.39 -24.10
CA VAL A 205 0.92 27.61 -24.11
C VAL A 205 1.40 28.61 -23.05
N ARG A 206 1.77 28.13 -21.85
CA ARG A 206 2.35 28.95 -20.78
C ARG A 206 3.66 29.62 -21.20
N GLU A 207 4.52 28.91 -21.92
CA GLU A 207 5.80 29.44 -22.42
C GLU A 207 5.64 30.37 -23.64
N GLY A 208 4.42 30.58 -24.14
CA GLY A 208 4.15 31.40 -25.33
C GLY A 208 4.52 30.72 -26.66
N LYS A 209 4.87 29.42 -26.63
CA LYS A 209 5.24 28.63 -27.82
C LYS A 209 3.99 28.11 -28.56
N LEU A 210 3.14 29.03 -29.02
CA LEU A 210 1.82 28.71 -29.57
C LEU A 210 1.86 27.80 -30.81
N ASN A 211 2.85 27.99 -31.69
CA ASN A 211 3.02 27.14 -32.87
C ASN A 211 3.36 25.69 -32.49
N GLU A 212 4.24 25.48 -31.50
CA GLU A 212 4.56 24.15 -30.99
C GLU A 212 3.36 23.51 -30.30
N ALA A 213 2.61 24.29 -29.50
CA ALA A 213 1.38 23.83 -28.88
C ALA A 213 0.35 23.37 -29.94
N LEU A 214 0.20 24.10 -31.04
CA LEU A 214 -0.70 23.74 -32.15
C LEU A 214 -0.26 22.45 -32.84
N MET A 215 1.04 22.29 -33.12
CA MET A 215 1.59 21.06 -33.69
C MET A 215 1.39 19.86 -32.76
N HIS A 216 1.61 20.06 -31.46
CA HIS A 216 1.41 19.04 -30.44
C HIS A 216 -0.06 18.59 -30.37
N ALA A 217 -0.99 19.55 -30.33
CA ALA A 217 -2.43 19.28 -30.34
C ALA A 217 -2.86 18.49 -31.58
N LYS A 218 -2.39 18.88 -32.77
CA LYS A 218 -2.68 18.14 -34.02
C LYS A 218 -2.18 16.69 -33.96
N LYS A 219 -1.03 16.45 -33.33
CA LYS A 219 -0.44 15.11 -33.23
C LYS A 219 -1.14 14.23 -32.18
N HIS A 220 -1.56 14.79 -31.05
CA HIS A 220 -1.96 14.02 -29.89
C HIS A 220 -3.45 14.11 -29.54
N PHE A 221 -4.18 15.12 -30.02
CA PHE A 221 -5.60 15.33 -29.73
C PHE A 221 -6.53 15.05 -30.93
N TYR A 222 -5.99 14.57 -32.05
CA TYR A 222 -6.77 14.29 -33.27
C TYR A 222 -7.95 13.34 -33.04
N THR A 223 -7.75 12.31 -32.21
CA THR A 223 -8.79 11.36 -31.84
C THR A 223 -8.97 11.37 -30.32
N PRO A 224 -9.83 12.24 -29.78
CA PRO A 224 -10.10 12.27 -28.35
C PRO A 224 -10.72 10.94 -27.92
N PRO A 225 -10.37 10.42 -26.73
CA PRO A 225 -10.82 9.09 -26.33
C PRO A 225 -12.34 8.93 -26.19
N ASN A 226 -13.06 10.01 -25.84
CA ASN A 226 -14.51 10.05 -25.72
C ASN A 226 -15.04 11.49 -25.80
N GLU A 227 -16.36 11.65 -25.73
CA GLU A 227 -17.05 12.95 -25.81
C GLU A 227 -16.63 13.93 -24.70
N LYS A 228 -16.37 13.42 -23.48
CA LYS A 228 -15.85 14.23 -22.37
C LYS A 228 -14.49 14.84 -22.73
N TYR A 229 -13.59 14.05 -23.31
CA TYR A 229 -12.28 14.57 -23.76
C TYR A 229 -12.38 15.45 -25.00
N ARG A 230 -13.39 15.26 -25.85
CA ARG A 230 -13.66 16.19 -26.97
C ARG A 230 -13.96 17.60 -26.45
N ALA A 231 -14.79 17.72 -25.41
CA ALA A 231 -15.04 18.99 -24.75
C ALA A 231 -13.77 19.59 -24.11
N VAL A 232 -12.89 18.75 -23.55
CA VAL A 232 -11.59 19.18 -23.01
C VAL A 232 -10.67 19.72 -24.12
N VAL A 233 -10.60 19.07 -25.28
CA VAL A 233 -9.81 19.54 -26.43
C VAL A 233 -10.31 20.90 -26.93
N MET A 234 -11.63 21.12 -26.99
CA MET A 234 -12.20 22.42 -27.39
C MET A 234 -11.81 23.53 -26.41
N LYS A 235 -11.85 23.25 -25.10
CA LYS A 235 -11.37 24.18 -24.07
C LYS A 235 -9.87 24.42 -24.18
N ALA A 236 -9.07 23.37 -24.42
CA ALA A 236 -7.63 23.52 -24.66
C ALA A 236 -7.35 24.44 -25.86
N ALA A 237 -8.09 24.30 -26.96
CA ALA A 237 -7.95 25.17 -28.13
C ALA A 237 -8.25 26.64 -27.82
N ALA A 238 -9.22 26.93 -26.94
CA ALA A 238 -9.51 28.29 -26.50
C ALA A 238 -8.33 28.96 -25.76
N MET A 239 -7.44 28.18 -25.14
CA MET A 239 -6.23 28.70 -24.47
C MET A 239 -5.22 29.35 -25.44
N LEU A 240 -5.31 29.09 -26.75
CA LEU A 240 -4.48 29.77 -27.75
C LEU A 240 -4.88 31.23 -27.95
N VAL A 241 -6.12 31.58 -27.60
CA VAL A 241 -6.69 32.93 -27.78
C VAL A 241 -6.83 33.64 -26.44
N LEU A 242 -7.15 32.89 -25.38
CA LEU A 242 -7.29 33.42 -24.03
C LEU A 242 -5.93 33.80 -23.46
N ARG A 243 -5.85 35.00 -22.88
CA ARG A 243 -4.67 35.47 -22.16
C ARG A 243 -4.48 34.66 -20.87
N GLN A 244 -3.23 34.49 -20.44
CA GLN A 244 -2.88 33.70 -19.25
C GLN A 244 -3.37 34.33 -17.93
N ASP A 245 -3.77 35.60 -17.95
CA ASP A 245 -4.31 36.37 -16.82
C ASP A 245 -5.81 36.13 -16.58
N VAL A 246 -6.47 35.35 -17.44
CA VAL A 246 -7.91 35.08 -17.37
C VAL A 246 -8.25 34.15 -16.19
N GLN A 247 -8.90 34.72 -15.17
CA GLN A 247 -9.38 34.03 -13.96
C GLN A 247 -10.73 33.32 -14.21
N VAL A 248 -10.76 32.38 -15.15
CA VAL A 248 -11.99 31.64 -15.51
C VAL A 248 -11.74 30.14 -15.49
N GLU A 249 -12.64 29.37 -14.90
CA GLU A 249 -12.58 27.90 -14.91
C GLU A 249 -12.89 27.33 -16.32
N PRO A 250 -12.22 26.24 -16.75
CA PRO A 250 -11.26 25.41 -16.01
C PRO A 250 -9.80 25.90 -16.07
N TYR A 251 -9.53 27.04 -16.70
CA TYR A 251 -8.17 27.49 -17.03
C TYR A 251 -7.35 27.83 -15.79
N LEU A 252 -8.00 28.40 -14.78
CA LEU A 252 -7.38 28.64 -13.47
C LEU A 252 -6.84 27.33 -12.87
N THR A 253 -7.68 26.31 -12.76
CA THR A 253 -7.29 24.98 -12.29
C THR A 253 -6.21 24.34 -13.17
N TRP A 254 -6.31 24.50 -14.50
CA TRP A 254 -5.35 23.90 -15.43
C TRP A 254 -3.95 24.52 -15.37
N TYR A 255 -3.88 25.80 -15.04
CA TYR A 255 -2.62 26.48 -14.76
C TYR A 255 -2.16 26.31 -13.30
N SER A 256 -2.96 25.75 -12.40
CA SER A 256 -2.53 25.48 -11.03
C SER A 256 -1.41 24.43 -10.99
N PRO A 257 -0.35 24.61 -10.18
CA PRO A 257 0.64 23.55 -9.93
C PRO A 257 0.04 22.33 -9.21
N GLU A 258 -1.14 22.45 -8.61
CA GLU A 258 -1.87 21.33 -8.00
C GLU A 258 -2.24 20.25 -9.03
N ARG A 259 -2.48 20.65 -10.29
CA ARG A 259 -2.74 19.71 -11.38
C ARG A 259 -1.63 18.67 -11.56
N ASN A 260 -0.36 19.06 -11.36
CA ASN A 260 0.76 18.13 -11.44
C ASN A 260 0.69 17.07 -10.33
N HIS A 261 0.19 17.43 -9.15
CA HIS A 261 -0.02 16.52 -8.03
C HIS A 261 -1.19 15.57 -8.31
N ASP A 262 -2.27 16.05 -8.90
CA ASP A 262 -3.41 15.21 -9.30
C ASP A 262 -3.00 14.17 -10.35
N ILE A 263 -2.20 14.57 -11.33
CA ILE A 263 -1.70 13.67 -12.37
C ILE A 263 -0.71 12.65 -11.78
N ALA A 264 0.15 13.08 -10.84
CA ALA A 264 1.03 12.18 -10.12
C ALA A 264 0.22 11.15 -9.31
N ALA A 265 -0.83 11.57 -8.60
CA ALA A 265 -1.73 10.68 -7.87
C ALA A 265 -2.46 9.71 -8.81
N MET A 266 -2.94 10.19 -9.96
CA MET A 266 -3.55 9.35 -11.00
C MET A 266 -2.56 8.32 -11.54
N PHE A 267 -1.29 8.69 -11.76
CA PHE A 267 -0.24 7.77 -12.16
C PHE A 267 0.00 6.69 -11.10
N VAL A 268 0.16 7.06 -9.82
CA VAL A 268 0.37 6.12 -8.72
C VAL A 268 -0.80 5.15 -8.57
N GLU A 269 -2.04 5.64 -8.69
CA GLU A 269 -3.24 4.79 -8.68
C GLU A 269 -3.28 3.83 -9.88
N THR A 270 -2.88 4.31 -11.06
CA THR A 270 -2.77 3.50 -12.28
C THR A 270 -1.70 2.42 -12.13
N HIS A 271 -0.52 2.77 -11.61
CA HIS A 271 0.57 1.84 -11.31
C HIS A 271 0.08 0.72 -10.40
N HIS A 272 -0.49 1.07 -9.25
CA HIS A 272 -1.01 0.08 -8.30
C HIS A 272 -2.08 -0.81 -8.93
N THR A 273 -2.99 -0.24 -9.72
CA THR A 273 -4.05 -1.02 -10.40
C THR A 273 -3.46 -2.04 -11.37
N ILE A 274 -2.49 -1.65 -12.18
CA ILE A 274 -1.84 -2.57 -13.14
C ILE A 274 -1.10 -3.70 -12.41
N PHE A 275 -0.46 -3.39 -11.28
CA PHE A 275 0.31 -4.37 -10.51
C PHE A 275 -0.52 -5.13 -9.46
N GLY A 276 -1.85 -4.91 -9.39
CA GLY A 276 -2.73 -5.57 -8.43
C GLY A 276 -2.47 -5.18 -6.97
N LEU A 277 -1.90 -3.99 -6.74
CA LEU A 277 -1.62 -3.45 -5.42
C LEU A 277 -2.82 -2.64 -4.90
N PRO A 278 -3.11 -2.67 -3.59
CA PRO A 278 -4.16 -1.86 -3.02
C PRO A 278 -3.77 -0.38 -2.99
N LYS A 279 -4.78 0.51 -3.14
CA LYS A 279 -4.59 1.97 -3.07
C LYS A 279 -4.04 2.42 -1.71
N ARG A 280 -4.48 1.76 -0.64
CA ARG A 280 -4.01 2.01 0.73
C ARG A 280 -3.03 0.91 1.15
N PRO A 281 -1.97 1.22 1.90
CA PRO A 281 -1.05 0.21 2.43
C PRO A 281 -1.81 -0.85 3.23
N LEU A 282 -1.46 -2.12 3.05
CA LEU A 282 -2.07 -3.24 3.81
C LEU A 282 -1.86 -3.09 5.32
N LEU A 283 -0.78 -2.40 5.74
CA LEU A 283 -0.53 -2.05 7.13
C LEU A 283 -1.69 -1.25 7.75
N HIS A 284 -2.24 -0.27 7.02
CA HIS A 284 -3.36 0.54 7.51
C HIS A 284 -4.63 -0.30 7.69
N ILE A 285 -4.86 -1.25 6.77
CA ILE A 285 -6.02 -2.15 6.84
C ILE A 285 -5.88 -3.08 8.05
N ALA A 286 -4.70 -3.69 8.23
CA ALA A 286 -4.42 -4.56 9.36
C ALA A 286 -4.53 -3.80 10.71
N LEU A 287 -3.98 -2.59 10.78
CA LEU A 287 -4.06 -1.76 11.97
C LEU A 287 -5.50 -1.34 12.27
N SER A 288 -6.26 -0.88 11.26
CA SER A 288 -7.66 -0.50 11.44
C SER A 288 -8.51 -1.67 11.93
N ALA A 289 -8.31 -2.86 11.36
CA ALA A 289 -9.00 -4.07 11.79
C ALA A 289 -8.65 -4.44 13.24
N GLY A 290 -7.35 -4.44 13.59
CA GLY A 290 -6.89 -4.72 14.96
C GLY A 290 -7.41 -3.70 15.98
N LEU A 291 -7.33 -2.41 15.66
CA LEU A 291 -7.87 -1.35 16.51
C LEU A 291 -9.38 -1.49 16.70
N SER A 292 -10.13 -1.77 15.64
CA SER A 292 -11.59 -1.97 15.74
C SER A 292 -11.98 -3.19 16.58
N ALA A 293 -11.15 -4.24 16.60
CA ALA A 293 -11.38 -5.44 17.40
C ALA A 293 -11.11 -5.22 18.90
N LEU A 294 -10.28 -4.23 19.24
CA LEU A 294 -9.90 -3.94 20.61
C LEU A 294 -10.65 -2.71 21.18
N LYS A 295 -11.20 -1.84 20.33
CA LYS A 295 -11.73 -0.53 20.73
C LYS A 295 -13.03 -0.69 21.49
N THR A 296 -13.03 -0.30 22.76
CA THR A 296 -14.23 -0.29 23.60
C THR A 296 -14.66 1.14 23.94
N PRO A 297 -15.93 1.37 24.31
CA PRO A 297 -16.37 2.68 24.81
C PRO A 297 -15.55 3.17 26.02
N ALA A 298 -15.00 2.25 26.82
CA ALA A 298 -14.14 2.58 27.96
C ALA A 298 -12.82 3.28 27.55
N CYS A 299 -12.34 3.05 26.32
CA CYS A 299 -11.12 3.68 25.79
C CYS A 299 -11.21 5.21 25.64
N HIS A 300 -12.42 5.79 25.70
CA HIS A 300 -12.66 7.24 25.68
C HIS A 300 -13.15 7.80 27.02
N SER A 301 -13.16 6.98 28.08
CA SER A 301 -13.61 7.45 29.39
C SER A 301 -12.58 8.37 30.03
N LYS A 302 -13.03 9.44 30.70
CA LYS A 302 -12.17 10.40 31.43
C LYS A 302 -11.37 9.76 32.58
N HIS A 303 -11.68 8.51 32.93
CA HIS A 303 -11.08 7.76 34.02
C HIS A 303 -9.99 6.78 33.56
N THR A 304 -9.63 6.74 32.27
CA THR A 304 -8.44 6.03 31.82
C THR A 304 -7.20 6.85 32.20
N SER A 305 -6.62 6.52 33.36
CA SER A 305 -5.39 7.17 33.82
C SER A 305 -4.31 7.07 32.75
N SER A 306 -3.80 8.21 32.31
CA SER A 306 -2.74 8.35 31.32
C SER A 306 -1.34 7.99 31.88
N SER A 307 -1.28 7.52 33.13
CA SER A 307 -0.06 7.22 33.88
C SER A 307 0.07 5.72 34.10
N GLY A 308 0.70 5.04 33.15
CA GLY A 308 1.20 3.68 33.37
C GLY A 308 2.43 3.72 34.25
N ASN A 309 2.28 3.41 35.55
CA ASN A 309 3.43 2.99 36.35
C ASN A 309 3.67 1.50 36.08
N ALA A 310 4.88 1.15 35.65
CA ALA A 310 5.29 -0.20 35.27
C ALA A 310 5.26 -1.24 36.42
N SER A 311 4.86 -0.84 37.63
CA SER A 311 4.92 -1.63 38.87
C SER A 311 3.60 -2.33 39.24
N SER A 312 2.49 -2.01 38.56
CA SER A 312 1.16 -2.50 38.94
C SER A 312 0.72 -3.62 37.99
N ALA A 313 1.06 -4.87 38.33
CA ALA A 313 0.78 -6.07 37.54
C ALA A 313 -0.71 -6.43 37.32
N ALA A 314 -1.65 -5.51 37.55
CA ALA A 314 -3.09 -5.75 37.48
C ALA A 314 -3.91 -4.64 36.80
N SER A 315 -3.29 -3.59 36.23
CA SER A 315 -3.99 -2.70 35.29
C SER A 315 -3.70 -3.13 33.86
N THR A 316 -4.67 -3.74 33.22
CA THR A 316 -4.66 -4.13 31.80
C THR A 316 -4.30 -2.91 30.95
N LEU A 317 -3.04 -2.77 30.55
CA LEU A 317 -2.56 -1.70 29.66
C LEU A 317 -3.28 -1.86 28.32
N CYS A 318 -4.40 -1.17 28.15
CA CYS A 318 -5.16 -1.19 26.91
C CYS A 318 -4.30 -0.57 25.80
N PRO A 319 -3.92 -1.32 24.74
CA PRO A 319 -3.05 -0.80 23.70
C PRO A 319 -3.63 0.45 23.02
N ILE A 320 -4.95 0.56 22.92
CA ILE A 320 -5.65 1.70 22.31
C ILE A 320 -5.58 2.97 23.15
N CYS A 321 -5.46 2.84 24.47
CA CYS A 321 -5.36 3.98 25.36
C CYS A 321 -3.94 4.58 25.39
N SER A 322 -2.97 3.96 24.69
CA SER A 322 -1.68 4.60 24.42
C SER A 322 -1.88 5.86 23.57
N LYS A 323 -1.03 6.87 23.76
CA LYS A 323 -1.18 8.17 23.08
C LYS A 323 -1.15 8.00 21.56
N GLU A 324 -0.28 7.12 21.09
CA GLU A 324 0.00 6.86 19.68
C GLU A 324 -1.16 6.15 18.99
N LEU A 325 -1.76 5.13 19.63
CA LEU A 325 -2.85 4.35 19.04
C LEU A 325 -4.22 4.97 19.28
N HIS A 326 -4.39 5.81 20.31
CA HIS A 326 -5.66 6.47 20.61
C HIS A 326 -6.11 7.37 19.45
N GLU A 327 -5.19 8.16 18.89
CA GLU A 327 -5.48 9.05 17.78
C GLU A 327 -5.86 8.26 16.52
N LEU A 328 -5.11 7.19 16.21
CA LEU A 328 -5.38 6.31 15.08
C LEU A 328 -6.71 5.56 15.23
N ALA A 329 -7.12 5.25 16.46
CA ALA A 329 -8.38 4.57 16.75
C ALA A 329 -9.60 5.51 16.79
N ARG A 330 -9.45 6.84 16.68
CA ARG A 330 -10.57 7.79 16.84
C ARG A 330 -11.75 7.46 15.92
N ASN A 331 -11.47 7.18 14.64
CA ASN A 331 -12.49 6.98 13.61
C ASN A 331 -12.85 5.51 13.32
N VAL A 332 -12.26 4.54 14.03
CA VAL A 332 -12.63 3.12 13.87
C VAL A 332 -13.87 2.78 14.72
N PRO A 333 -14.72 1.83 14.29
CA PRO A 333 -15.87 1.41 15.08
C PRO A 333 -15.47 0.74 16.39
N TYR A 334 -16.40 0.69 17.33
CA TYR A 334 -16.23 -0.08 18.56
C TYR A 334 -16.36 -1.58 18.30
N ALA A 335 -15.57 -2.36 19.02
CA ALA A 335 -15.63 -3.80 19.04
C ALA A 335 -17.02 -4.25 19.51
N HIS A 336 -17.63 -5.17 18.76
CA HIS A 336 -18.90 -5.77 19.12
C HIS A 336 -18.65 -6.99 20.01
N HIS A 337 -18.70 -6.79 21.32
CA HIS A 337 -18.61 -7.88 22.29
C HIS A 337 -20.00 -8.45 22.56
N THR A 338 -20.23 -9.73 22.23
CA THR A 338 -21.49 -10.44 22.53
C THR A 338 -21.57 -10.94 23.98
N LYS A 339 -20.43 -11.00 24.67
CA LYS A 339 -20.32 -11.41 26.07
C LYS A 339 -19.47 -10.39 26.81
N SER A 340 -20.02 -9.83 27.88
CA SER A 340 -19.26 -9.02 28.85
C SER A 340 -18.97 -9.89 30.05
N HIS A 341 -17.72 -9.89 30.51
CA HIS A 341 -17.36 -10.51 31.78
C HIS A 341 -17.36 -9.43 32.84
N VAL A 342 -18.20 -9.58 33.86
CA VAL A 342 -18.20 -8.70 35.03
C VAL A 342 -17.82 -9.55 36.24
N ASP A 343 -17.00 -8.99 37.11
CA ASP A 343 -16.63 -9.65 38.35
C ASP A 343 -17.88 -9.96 39.20
N PRO A 344 -17.89 -11.09 39.92
CA PRO A 344 -19.00 -11.44 40.78
C PRO A 344 -19.17 -10.39 41.90
N ASP A 345 -20.44 -10.07 42.20
CA ASP A 345 -20.84 -9.10 43.23
C ASP A 345 -20.19 -7.71 43.07
N PRO A 346 -20.48 -6.99 41.96
CA PRO A 346 -19.87 -5.69 41.70
C PRO A 346 -20.40 -4.63 42.68
N VAL A 347 -19.49 -3.76 43.13
CA VAL A 347 -19.78 -2.62 44.00
C VAL A 347 -19.26 -1.32 43.36
N VAL A 348 -19.98 -0.23 43.56
CA VAL A 348 -19.63 1.11 43.07
C VAL A 348 -19.19 2.00 44.22
N LEU A 349 -18.03 2.62 44.06
CA LEU A 349 -17.51 3.65 44.94
C LEU A 349 -18.18 5.01 44.64
N PRO A 350 -18.21 5.97 45.59
CA PRO A 350 -18.96 7.23 45.43
C PRO A 350 -18.58 8.07 44.20
N HIS A 351 -17.35 7.95 43.73
CA HIS A 351 -16.86 8.60 42.51
C HIS A 351 -17.21 7.84 41.21
N GLY A 352 -18.04 6.80 41.27
CA GLY A 352 -18.63 6.12 40.11
C GLY A 352 -17.80 4.96 39.52
N ARG A 353 -16.73 4.51 40.21
CA ARG A 353 -15.91 3.38 39.76
C ARG A 353 -16.42 2.07 40.35
N ILE A 354 -16.44 1.02 39.53
CA ILE A 354 -17.00 -0.28 39.86
C ILE A 354 -15.88 -1.30 40.00
N TYR A 355 -15.92 -2.09 41.08
CA TYR A 355 -14.99 -3.18 41.37
C TYR A 355 -15.75 -4.42 41.81
N GLY A 356 -15.20 -5.62 41.59
CA GLY A 356 -15.69 -6.80 42.31
C GLY A 356 -15.45 -6.65 43.81
N ARG A 357 -16.44 -6.96 44.66
CA ARG A 357 -16.32 -6.80 46.12
C ARG A 357 -15.11 -7.53 46.69
N GLU A 358 -14.87 -8.76 46.23
CA GLU A 358 -13.76 -9.58 46.70
C GLU A 358 -12.40 -9.00 46.30
N PHE A 359 -12.27 -8.54 45.06
CA PHE A 359 -11.07 -7.85 44.58
C PHE A 359 -10.79 -6.59 45.40
N LEU A 360 -11.81 -5.77 45.64
CA LEU A 360 -11.68 -4.53 46.40
C LEU A 360 -11.24 -4.79 47.85
N ARG A 361 -11.77 -5.84 48.48
CA ARG A 361 -11.37 -6.28 49.82
C ARG A 361 -9.90 -6.72 49.84
N GLN A 362 -9.51 -7.62 48.95
CA GLN A 362 -8.12 -8.12 48.87
C GLN A 362 -7.12 -6.99 48.55
N ALA A 363 -7.50 -6.04 47.69
CA ALA A 363 -6.67 -4.88 47.38
C ALA A 363 -6.49 -3.98 48.62
N ASN A 364 -7.53 -3.73 49.38
CA ASN A 364 -7.47 -2.90 50.59
C ASN A 364 -6.74 -3.57 51.77
N GLU A 365 -6.86 -4.89 51.90
CA GLU A 365 -6.06 -5.68 52.85
C GLU A 365 -4.56 -5.56 52.54
N LYS A 366 -4.18 -5.63 51.25
CA LYS A 366 -2.79 -5.45 50.81
C LYS A 366 -2.29 -4.01 50.99
N LEU A 367 -3.16 -3.02 50.82
CA LEU A 367 -2.84 -1.60 50.96
C LEU A 367 -2.83 -1.12 52.42
N GLY A 368 -3.23 -1.97 53.38
CA GLY A 368 -3.25 -1.64 54.80
C GLY A 368 -4.27 -0.56 55.16
N THR A 369 -5.41 -0.52 54.49
CA THR A 369 -6.46 0.49 54.73
C THR A 369 -7.11 0.31 56.10
N GLU A 370 -7.43 1.41 56.78
CA GLU A 370 -8.09 1.40 58.11
C GLU A 370 -9.49 0.75 58.06
N LYS A 371 -9.90 0.10 59.15
CA LYS A 371 -11.21 -0.55 59.26
C LYS A 371 -12.35 0.47 59.11
N GLY A 372 -13.31 0.18 58.22
CA GLY A 372 -14.42 1.08 57.89
C GLY A 372 -14.14 2.08 56.77
N MET A 373 -12.91 2.09 56.23
CA MET A 373 -12.53 2.88 55.07
C MET A 373 -12.16 1.98 53.89
N VAL A 374 -12.46 2.45 52.69
CA VAL A 374 -12.13 1.80 51.43
C VAL A 374 -11.32 2.78 50.59
N ARG A 375 -10.13 2.36 50.18
CA ARG A 375 -9.24 3.09 49.28
C ARG A 375 -9.43 2.57 47.85
N ASP A 376 -9.46 3.50 46.90
CA ASP A 376 -9.50 3.17 45.47
C ASP A 376 -8.15 2.56 45.05
N PRO A 377 -8.11 1.31 44.53
CA PRO A 377 -6.86 0.66 44.10
C PRO A 377 -6.13 1.36 42.95
N THR A 378 -6.81 2.23 42.19
CA THR A 378 -6.31 2.93 41.01
C THR A 378 -5.99 4.41 41.31
N GLU A 379 -6.62 5.01 42.31
CA GLU A 379 -6.30 6.34 42.82
C GLU A 379 -6.08 6.29 44.34
N LEU A 380 -4.84 6.02 44.76
CA LEU A 380 -4.49 5.76 46.16
C LEU A 380 -4.80 6.92 47.13
N ASP A 381 -4.93 8.15 46.61
CA ASP A 381 -5.24 9.34 47.39
C ASP A 381 -6.73 9.46 47.75
N LYS A 382 -7.60 8.61 47.16
CA LYS A 382 -9.05 8.66 47.41
C LYS A 382 -9.48 7.57 48.38
N LEU A 383 -10.00 8.02 49.53
CA LEU A 383 -10.65 7.20 50.55
C LEU A 383 -12.14 7.53 50.62
N CYS A 384 -12.97 6.51 50.78
CA CYS A 384 -14.39 6.64 51.09
C CYS A 384 -14.76 5.72 52.25
N ARG A 385 -15.87 6.00 52.93
CA ARG A 385 -16.37 5.11 53.97
C ARG A 385 -16.96 3.85 53.33
N GLU A 386 -16.82 2.73 54.02
CA GLU A 386 -17.38 1.45 53.56
C GLU A 386 -18.92 1.52 53.39
N GLU A 387 -19.58 2.34 54.21
CA GLU A 387 -21.03 2.61 54.16
C GLU A 387 -21.48 3.27 52.85
N ASP A 388 -20.59 4.05 52.21
CA ASP A 388 -20.91 4.76 50.97
C ASP A 388 -20.77 3.86 49.73
N VAL A 389 -20.25 2.65 49.89
CA VAL A 389 -20.05 1.67 48.82
C VAL A 389 -21.36 0.97 48.51
N LYS A 390 -21.88 1.17 47.29
CA LYS A 390 -23.18 0.63 46.89
C LYS A 390 -23.02 -0.62 46.06
N LYS A 391 -23.90 -1.61 46.27
CA LYS A 391 -23.97 -2.78 45.41
C LYS A 391 -24.55 -2.41 44.05
N VAL A 392 -23.95 -2.93 42.98
CA VAL A 392 -24.43 -2.76 41.61
C VAL A 392 -25.19 -4.01 41.21
N PHE A 393 -26.40 -3.82 40.69
CA PHE A 393 -27.20 -4.88 40.08
C PHE A 393 -27.14 -4.70 38.57
N ILE A 394 -26.78 -5.76 37.85
CA ILE A 394 -26.75 -5.80 36.39
C ILE A 394 -27.96 -6.64 35.97
N SER A 395 -28.92 -5.99 35.32
CA SER A 395 -30.15 -6.60 34.80
C SER A 395 -29.99 -7.09 33.38
#